data_AF-A0A0N0TFC0-F1
#
_entry.id   AF-A0A0N0TFC0-F1
#
_cell.length_a   1.000
_cell.length_b   1.000
_cell.length_c   1.000
_cell.angle_alpha   90.00
_cell.angle_beta   90.00
_cell.angle_gamma   90.00
#
_symmetry.space_group_name_H-M   'P 1'
#
loop_
_entity.id
_entity.type
_entity.pdbx_description
1 polymer ?
#
loop_
_entity_poly.entity_id
_entity_poly.type
_entity_poly.pdbx_seq_one_letter_code
_entity_poly.pdbx_strand_id
1 'polypeptide(L)'
;MPHRDPPGTIAPHIPADAYRRAEATGQPVVIVVHTTDGTGRPLSHFLYPFAVAGAGAIGIFATIAALLALFDFAVHTAVSIAAATGPISVGGITVKLFGSKR
;
A
#
# COMPACT_ATOMS: atom_id res chain seq x y z
N MET A 1 -1.82 21.20 49.94
CA MET A 1 -1.43 21.83 48.66
C MET A 1 -1.47 20.74 47.59
N PRO A 2 -2.32 20.85 46.56
CA PRO A 2 -2.35 19.86 45.49
C PRO A 2 -1.09 20.00 44.64
N HIS A 3 -0.30 18.92 44.57
CA HIS A 3 0.87 18.84 43.69
C HIS A 3 0.36 18.86 42.24
N ARG A 4 0.77 19.87 41.48
CA ARG A 4 0.44 19.98 40.05
C ARG A 4 1.58 19.30 39.31
N ASP A 5 1.30 18.17 38.65
CA ASP A 5 2.32 17.48 37.87
C ASP A 5 2.83 18.42 36.75
N PRO A 6 4.14 18.66 36.67
CA PRO A 6 4.70 19.57 35.69
C PRO A 6 4.57 18.96 34.27
N PRO A 7 4.20 19.76 33.26
CA PRO A 7 4.12 19.28 31.89
C PRO A 7 5.54 19.17 31.32
N GLY A 8 5.97 17.94 31.05
CA GLY A 8 7.26 17.66 30.43
C GLY A 8 7.89 16.42 31.05
N THR A 9 8.60 15.65 30.22
CA THR A 9 9.35 14.44 30.60
C THR A 9 10.10 14.69 31.91
N ILE A 10 9.57 14.13 33.00
CA ILE A 10 10.19 14.21 34.32
C ILE A 10 11.53 13.49 34.18
N ALA A 11 12.62 14.19 34.47
CA ALA A 11 13.94 13.56 34.54
C ALA A 11 13.83 12.35 35.50
N PRO A 12 14.42 11.19 35.16
CA PRO A 12 14.26 9.97 35.96
C PRO A 12 14.49 10.26 37.46
N HIS A 13 13.49 9.96 38.29
CA HIS A 13 13.61 10.18 39.72
C HIS A 13 14.67 9.22 40.26
N ILE A 14 15.72 9.76 40.84
CA ILE A 14 16.76 8.96 41.49
C ILE A 14 16.51 9.06 43.01
N PRO A 15 16.22 7.94 43.69
CA PRO A 15 15.93 7.98 45.12
C PRO A 15 17.17 8.44 45.91
N ALA A 16 16.96 9.28 46.93
CA ALA A 16 18.03 9.86 47.74
C ALA A 16 18.94 8.81 48.40
N ASP A 17 18.38 7.64 48.71
CA ASP A 17 19.14 6.54 49.31
C ASP A 17 20.18 5.92 48.36
N ALA A 18 20.01 6.09 47.04
CA ALA A 18 21.04 5.70 46.07
C ALA A 18 22.31 6.56 46.22
N TYR A 19 22.14 7.87 46.44
CA TYR A 19 23.25 8.79 46.71
C TYR A 19 23.90 8.53 48.07
N ARG A 20 23.09 8.33 49.12
CA ARG A 20 23.60 8.04 50.47
C ARG A 20 24.39 6.73 50.52
N ARG A 21 23.93 5.69 49.82
CA ARG A 21 24.65 4.43 49.72
C ARG A 21 25.98 4.62 49.01
N ALA A 22 25.99 5.32 47.87
CA ALA A 22 27.20 5.58 47.11
C ALA A 22 28.25 6.35 47.91
N GLU A 23 27.83 7.34 48.70
CA GLU A 23 28.69 8.08 49.62
C GLU A 23 29.28 7.19 50.71
N ALA A 24 28.47 6.30 51.30
CA ALA A 24 28.91 5.40 52.35
C ALA A 24 29.83 4.26 51.86
N THR A 25 29.63 3.77 50.64
CA THR A 25 30.36 2.61 50.10
C THR A 25 31.45 2.96 49.10
N GLY A 26 31.56 4.24 48.70
CA GLY A 26 32.46 4.69 47.65
C GLY A 26 32.14 4.10 46.26
N GLN A 27 30.94 3.53 46.07
CA GLN A 27 30.55 2.94 44.79
C GLN A 27 29.92 4.00 43.88
N PRO A 28 30.22 4.01 42.56
CA PRO A 28 29.70 5.00 41.64
C PRO A 28 28.19 4.81 41.37
N VAL A 29 27.46 5.91 41.22
CA VAL A 29 26.07 5.92 40.73
C VAL A 29 26.08 6.14 39.22
N VAL A 30 25.65 5.14 38.45
CA VAL A 30 25.51 5.24 36.99
C VAL A 30 24.04 5.51 36.64
N ILE A 31 23.80 6.65 35.99
CA ILE A 31 22.46 7.08 35.57
C ILE A 31 22.34 6.82 34.07
N VAL A 32 21.56 5.81 33.69
CA VAL A 32 21.24 5.55 32.28
C VAL A 32 19.88 6.17 31.97
N VAL A 33 19.91 7.27 31.24
CA VAL A 33 18.69 7.86 30.68
C VAL A 33 18.43 7.18 29.35
N HIS A 34 17.47 6.26 29.31
CA HIS A 34 16.97 5.75 28.04
C HIS A 34 16.17 6.87 27.36
N THR A 35 16.79 7.54 26.39
CA THR A 35 16.03 8.35 25.45
C THR A 35 15.33 7.37 24.50
N THR A 36 14.02 7.20 24.67
CA THR A 36 13.21 6.75 23.54
C THR A 36 13.23 7.90 22.54
N ASP A 37 14.15 7.82 21.58
CA ASP A 37 14.13 8.70 20.42
C ASP A 37 12.78 8.50 19.73
N GLY A 38 11.83 9.41 19.99
CA GLY A 38 10.54 9.49 19.29
C GLY A 38 10.69 9.80 17.80
N THR A 39 11.92 9.87 17.30
CA THR A 39 12.29 10.07 15.89
C THR A 39 12.24 8.78 15.07
N GLY A 40 11.98 7.62 15.69
CA GLY A 40 11.69 6.38 14.98
C GLY A 40 10.45 6.54 14.12
N ARG A 41 10.63 6.86 12.83
CA ARG A 41 9.52 6.95 11.87
C ARG A 41 8.72 5.66 11.93
N PRO A 42 7.39 5.72 12.15
CA PRO A 42 6.58 4.52 12.19
C PRO A 42 6.69 3.80 10.84
N LEU A 43 6.83 2.47 10.88
CA LEU A 43 6.99 1.62 9.70
C LEU A 43 5.90 1.87 8.64
N SER A 44 4.71 2.27 9.08
CA SER A 44 3.58 2.67 8.22
C SER A 44 3.93 3.76 7.20
N HIS A 45 4.85 4.65 7.53
CA HIS A 45 5.28 5.72 6.62
C HIS A 45 5.98 5.16 5.36
N PHE A 46 6.68 4.03 5.50
CA PHE A 46 7.33 3.37 4.36
C PHE A 46 6.36 2.46 3.60
N LEU A 47 5.34 1.91 4.26
CA LEU A 47 4.37 1.01 3.63
C LEU A 47 3.33 1.76 2.77
N TYR A 48 3.02 3.01 3.12
CA TYR A 48 2.04 3.83 2.38
C TYR A 48 2.34 3.98 0.88
N PRO A 49 3.55 4.38 0.43
CA PRO A 49 3.84 4.50 -1.00
C PRO A 49 3.78 3.14 -1.73
N PHE A 50 4.16 2.04 -1.08
CA PHE A 50 4.03 0.70 -1.67
C PHE A 50 2.58 0.30 -1.86
N ALA A 51 1.71 0.61 -0.89
CA ALA A 51 0.28 0.34 -1.02
C ALA A 51 -0.34 1.13 -2.18
N VAL A 52 0.03 2.42 -2.33
CA VAL A 52 -0.45 3.27 -3.44
C VAL A 52 0.07 2.75 -4.79
N ALA A 53 1.35 2.44 -4.89
CA ALA A 53 1.95 1.91 -6.12
C ALA A 53 1.35 0.55 -6.50
N GLY A 54 1.15 -0.34 -5.52
CA GLY A 54 0.53 -1.65 -5.73
C GLY A 54 -0.92 -1.54 -6.20
N ALA A 55 -1.73 -0.69 -5.56
CA ALA A 55 -3.11 -0.46 -5.98
C ALA A 55 -3.18 0.12 -7.40
N GLY A 56 -2.30 1.06 -7.76
CA GLY A 56 -2.22 1.62 -9.10
C GLY A 56 -1.86 0.59 -10.15
N ALA A 57 -0.84 -0.24 -9.90
CA ALA A 57 -0.44 -1.29 -10.81
C ALA A 57 -1.56 -2.31 -11.04
N ILE A 58 -2.18 -2.81 -9.95
CA ILE A 58 -3.31 -3.74 -10.03
C ILE A 58 -4.47 -3.11 -10.81
N GLY A 59 -4.78 -1.84 -10.57
CA GLY A 59 -5.81 -1.11 -11.30
C GLY A 59 -5.56 -1.07 -12.80
N ILE A 60 -4.33 -0.76 -13.23
CA ILE A 60 -3.96 -0.73 -14.66
C ILE A 60 -4.04 -2.12 -15.29
N PHE A 61 -3.53 -3.16 -14.61
CA PHE A 61 -3.64 -4.52 -15.13
C PHE A 61 -5.10 -4.98 -15.22
N ALA A 62 -5.93 -4.62 -14.23
CA ALA A 62 -7.35 -4.95 -14.23
C ALA A 62 -8.11 -4.23 -15.35
N THR A 63 -7.82 -2.95 -15.63
CA THR A 63 -8.47 -2.23 -16.73
C THR A 63 -8.09 -2.79 -18.09
N ILE A 64 -6.81 -3.13 -18.30
CA ILE A 64 -6.35 -3.80 -19.53
C ILE A 64 -7.04 -5.16 -19.67
N ALA A 65 -7.07 -5.96 -18.60
CA ALA A 65 -7.72 -7.27 -18.61
C ALA A 65 -9.23 -7.16 -18.91
N ALA A 66 -9.92 -6.19 -18.31
CA ALA A 66 -11.33 -5.94 -18.57
C ALA A 66 -11.59 -5.52 -20.02
N LEU A 67 -10.72 -4.67 -20.58
CA LEU A 67 -10.81 -4.25 -21.98
C LEU A 67 -10.62 -5.43 -22.94
N LEU A 68 -9.61 -6.26 -22.69
CA LEU A 68 -9.36 -7.46 -23.50
C LEU A 68 -10.51 -8.46 -23.39
N ALA A 69 -11.07 -8.66 -22.20
CA ALA A 69 -12.23 -9.52 -22.00
C ALA A 69 -13.46 -9.00 -22.76
N LEU A 70 -13.67 -7.69 -22.77
CA LEU A 70 -14.76 -7.08 -23.53
C LEU A 70 -14.58 -7.28 -25.04
N PHE A 71 -13.36 -7.11 -25.56
CA PHE A 71 -13.09 -7.36 -26.98
C PHE A 71 -13.23 -8.82 -27.35
N ASP A 72 -12.72 -9.74 -26.55
CA ASP A 72 -12.85 -11.17 -26.79
C ASP A 72 -14.33 -11.58 -26.83
N PHE A 73 -15.12 -11.13 -25.86
CA PHE A 73 -16.56 -11.37 -25.84
C PHE A 73 -17.28 -10.79 -27.07
N ALA A 74 -16.93 -9.57 -27.48
CA ALA A 74 -17.50 -8.93 -28.66
C ALA A 74 -17.16 -9.69 -29.95
N VAL A 75 -15.89 -10.11 -30.10
CA VAL A 75 -15.43 -10.89 -31.25
C VAL A 75 -16.11 -12.26 -31.27
N HIS A 76 -16.16 -12.97 -30.14
CA HIS A 76 -16.86 -14.24 -30.04
C HIS A 76 -18.32 -14.12 -30.46
N THR A 77 -18.99 -13.07 -29.99
CA THR A 77 -20.37 -12.80 -30.33
C THR A 77 -20.51 -12.51 -31.84
N ALA A 78 -19.68 -11.63 -32.40
CA ALA A 78 -19.72 -11.29 -33.82
C ALA A 78 -19.46 -12.52 -34.72
N VAL A 79 -18.48 -13.34 -34.37
CA VAL A 79 -18.16 -14.59 -35.07
C VAL A 79 -19.31 -15.59 -34.95
N SER A 80 -19.91 -15.72 -33.76
CA SER A 80 -21.07 -16.61 -33.56
C SER A 80 -22.27 -16.19 -34.39
N ILE A 81 -22.56 -14.89 -34.48
CA ILE A 81 -23.62 -14.35 -35.33
C ILE A 81 -23.28 -14.60 -36.79
N ALA A 82 -22.05 -14.29 -37.23
CA ALA A 82 -21.64 -14.49 -38.62
C ALA A 82 -21.71 -15.96 -39.05
N ALA A 83 -21.36 -16.89 -38.15
CA ALA A 83 -21.49 -18.31 -38.36
C ALA A 83 -22.96 -18.75 -38.45
N ALA A 84 -23.85 -18.15 -37.66
CA ALA A 84 -25.28 -18.48 -37.65
C ALA A 84 -26.07 -17.87 -38.82
N THR A 85 -25.72 -16.66 -39.28
CA THR A 85 -26.50 -15.92 -40.29
C THR A 85 -25.94 -15.99 -41.71
N GLY A 86 -24.76 -16.58 -41.92
CA GLY A 86 -24.03 -16.41 -43.19
C GLY A 86 -23.51 -14.97 -43.36
N PRO A 87 -22.98 -14.57 -44.54
CA PRO A 87 -22.27 -13.30 -44.71
C PRO A 87 -23.11 -12.10 -44.25
N ILE A 88 -22.67 -11.48 -43.15
CA ILE A 88 -23.36 -10.35 -42.52
C ILE A 88 -23.30 -9.15 -43.48
N SER A 89 -24.47 -8.68 -43.89
CA SER A 89 -24.63 -7.44 -44.63
C SER A 89 -25.21 -6.38 -43.69
N VAL A 90 -24.52 -5.25 -43.55
CA VAL A 90 -25.04 -4.07 -42.86
C VAL A 90 -25.13 -2.96 -43.92
N GLY A 91 -26.35 -2.51 -44.24
CA GLY A 91 -26.57 -1.43 -45.20
C GLY A 91 -26.25 -1.75 -46.66
N GLY A 92 -26.38 -3.01 -47.10
CA GLY A 92 -26.12 -3.41 -48.49
C GLY A 92 -24.64 -3.60 -48.84
N ILE A 93 -23.72 -3.37 -47.90
CA ILE A 93 -22.31 -3.69 -48.05
C ILE A 93 -22.08 -5.10 -47.49
N THR A 94 -22.02 -6.08 -48.38
CA THR A 94 -21.64 -7.45 -48.02
C THR A 94 -20.11 -7.51 -47.95
N VAL A 95 -19.54 -7.53 -46.76
CA VAL A 95 -18.10 -7.76 -46.59
C VAL A 95 -17.84 -9.26 -46.81
N LYS A 96 -17.59 -9.63 -48.07
CA LYS A 96 -17.02 -10.94 -48.42
C LYS A 96 -15.58 -11.02 -47.91
N LEU A 97 -15.38 -11.54 -46.71
CA LEU A 97 -14.07 -11.82 -46.11
C LEU A 97 -13.38 -13.09 -46.67
N PHE A 98 -13.71 -13.51 -47.89
CA PHE A 98 -13.00 -14.58 -48.59
C PHE A 98 -12.38 -14.04 -49.88
N GLY A 99 -11.20 -13.42 -49.76
CA GLY A 99 -10.28 -13.27 -50.86
C GLY A 99 -9.66 -14.63 -51.21
N SER A 100 -10.40 -15.43 -51.97
CA SER A 100 -9.84 -16.63 -52.61
C SER A 100 -9.42 -16.27 -54.04
N LYS A 101 -8.09 -16.18 -54.20
CA LYS A 101 -7.31 -16.47 -55.42
C LYS A 101 -7.51 -15.58 -56.66
N ARG A 102 -6.51 -14.73 -56.91
CA ARG A 102 -5.64 -14.82 -58.10
C ARG A 102 -4.24 -14.35 -57.76
#